data_AF-A0A497AHH9-F1
#
_entry.id   AF-A0A497AHH9-F1
#
_cell.length_a   1.000
_cell.length_b   1.000
_cell.length_c   1.000
_cell.angle_alpha   90.00
_cell.angle_beta   90.00
_cell.angle_gamma   90.00
#
_symmetry.space_group_name_H-M   'P 1'
#
loop_
_entity.id
_entity.type
_entity.pdbx_description
1 polymer ?
#
loop_
_entity_poly.entity_id
_entity_poly.type
_entity_poly.pdbx_seq_one_letter_code
_entity_poly.pdbx_strand_id
1 'polypeptide(L)'
;MEIEVSRRVFVSVLASVLVLLFLLIGLAVSPRDGSGAPLLLSPSYLATQRYLDASGVWAEDLSRVDEDLVALLENQGNIYSQGQEAERVFTALLATSREVEQTEAPVSLSSLQSSLIETTKAYLQAARQGLIYAGASTEKNSRAVLKALENARTKLDELEKKTCPPGI
;
A
#
# COMPACT_ATOMS: atom_id res chain seq x y z
N MET A 1 -48.31 42.79 -6.53
CA MET A 1 -48.50 41.42 -7.05
C MET A 1 -47.97 40.47 -5.99
N GLU A 2 -48.85 39.98 -5.12
CA GLU A 2 -48.49 38.98 -4.12
C GLU A 2 -48.57 37.60 -4.79
N ILE A 3 -47.45 36.89 -4.85
CA ILE A 3 -47.39 35.56 -5.46
C ILE A 3 -47.81 34.56 -4.37
N GLU A 4 -49.10 34.21 -4.31
CA GLU A 4 -49.58 33.09 -3.51
C GLU A 4 -49.10 31.78 -4.15
N VAL A 5 -47.89 31.35 -3.79
CA VAL A 5 -47.34 30.07 -4.24
C VAL A 5 -48.08 28.95 -3.52
N SER A 6 -48.93 28.22 -4.24
CA SER A 6 -49.60 27.02 -3.72
C SER A 6 -48.59 26.02 -3.17
N ARG A 7 -48.84 25.47 -1.96
CA ARG A 7 -47.98 24.50 -1.27
C ARG A 7 -47.56 23.33 -2.15
N ARG A 8 -48.41 22.91 -3.11
CA ARG A 8 -48.09 21.85 -4.09
C ARG A 8 -47.01 22.27 -5.08
N VAL A 9 -47.06 23.53 -5.55
CA VAL A 9 -46.05 24.09 -6.46
C VAL A 9 -44.70 24.18 -5.75
N PHE A 10 -44.68 24.67 -4.51
CA PHE A 10 -43.46 24.73 -3.70
C PHE A 10 -42.82 23.35 -3.51
N VAL A 11 -43.62 22.33 -3.15
CA VAL A 11 -43.12 20.95 -2.99
C VAL A 11 -42.61 20.39 -4.32
N SER A 12 -43.28 20.66 -5.44
CA SER A 12 -42.83 20.17 -6.76
C SER A 12 -41.52 20.80 -7.22
N VAL A 13 -41.32 22.10 -6.95
CA VAL A 13 -40.07 22.81 -7.26
C VAL A 13 -38.95 22.26 -6.38
N LEU A 14 -39.20 22.10 -5.08
CA LEU A 14 -38.21 21.55 -4.15
C LEU A 14 -37.79 20.13 -4.54
N ALA A 15 -38.76 19.26 -4.89
CA ALA A 15 -38.49 17.90 -5.35
C ALA A 15 -37.67 17.90 -6.66
N SER A 16 -38.00 18.78 -7.60
CA SER A 16 -37.26 18.90 -8.87
C SER A 16 -35.82 19.34 -8.64
N VAL A 17 -35.60 20.32 -7.75
CA VAL A 17 -34.25 20.76 -7.36
C VAL A 17 -33.47 19.61 -6.72
N LEU A 18 -34.10 18.82 -5.86
CA LEU A 18 -33.50 17.65 -5.21
C LEU A 18 -33.07 16.58 -6.21
N VAL A 19 -33.94 16.25 -7.18
CA VAL A 19 -33.63 15.31 -8.26
C VAL A 19 -32.47 15.81 -9.11
N LEU A 20 -32.47 17.10 -9.43
CA LEU A 20 -31.42 17.73 -10.24
C LEU A 20 -30.07 17.72 -9.50
N LEU A 21 -30.09 17.96 -8.19
CA LEU A 21 -28.93 17.81 -7.30
C LEU A 21 -28.39 16.37 -7.31
N PHE A 22 -29.25 15.37 -7.15
CA PHE A 22 -28.82 13.97 -7.19
C PHE A 22 -28.24 13.56 -8.55
N LEU A 23 -28.81 14.06 -9.65
CA LEU A 23 -28.27 13.85 -11.00
C LEU A 23 -26.90 14.50 -11.18
N LEU A 24 -26.71 15.73 -10.72
CA LEU A 24 -25.43 16.43 -10.81
C LEU A 24 -24.35 15.74 -9.96
N ILE A 25 -24.70 15.29 -8.75
CA ILE A 25 -23.78 14.53 -7.89
C ILE A 25 -23.42 13.19 -8.55
N GLY A 26 -24.39 12.46 -9.11
CA GLY A 26 -24.14 11.22 -9.83
C GLY A 26 -23.23 11.42 -11.04
N LEU A 27 -23.40 12.52 -11.77
CA LEU A 27 -22.56 12.90 -12.90
C LEU A 27 -21.13 13.29 -12.50
N ALA A 28 -20.96 13.93 -11.35
CA ALA A 28 -19.65 14.39 -10.87
C ALA A 28 -18.83 13.28 -10.18
N VAL A 29 -19.50 12.34 -9.50
CA VAL A 29 -18.84 11.29 -8.70
C VAL A 29 -18.65 9.99 -9.49
N SER A 30 -19.34 9.80 -10.62
CA SER A 30 -19.19 8.59 -11.43
C SER A 30 -17.78 8.49 -12.05
N PRO A 31 -17.01 7.43 -11.77
CA PRO A 31 -15.71 7.20 -12.41
C PRO A 31 -15.89 7.01 -13.92
N ARG A 32 -15.23 7.86 -14.70
CA ARG A 32 -15.26 7.82 -16.15
C ARG A 32 -13.91 7.37 -16.70
N ASP A 33 -13.95 6.66 -17.81
CA ASP A 33 -12.74 6.32 -18.56
C ASP A 33 -12.12 7.55 -19.25
N GLY A 34 -10.94 7.39 -19.84
CA GLY A 34 -10.25 8.46 -20.59
C GLY A 34 -11.01 8.98 -21.83
N SER A 35 -12.14 8.36 -22.19
CA SER A 35 -13.04 8.78 -23.28
C SER A 35 -14.36 9.41 -22.80
N GLY A 36 -14.56 9.53 -21.48
CA GLY A 36 -15.74 10.13 -20.87
C GLY A 36 -16.92 9.16 -20.64
N ALA A 37 -16.76 7.87 -20.93
CA ALA A 37 -17.80 6.86 -20.69
C ALA A 37 -17.77 6.36 -19.23
N PRO A 38 -18.93 6.04 -18.63
CA PRO A 38 -18.98 5.44 -17.30
C PRO A 38 -18.30 4.07 -17.32
N LEU A 39 -17.28 3.91 -16.48
CA LEU A 39 -16.42 2.72 -16.47
C LEU A 39 -17.18 1.54 -15.84
N LEU A 40 -17.72 0.64 -16.67
CA LEU A 40 -18.30 -0.63 -16.22
C LEU A 40 -17.17 -1.62 -15.90
N LEU A 41 -16.63 -1.51 -14.69
CA LEU A 41 -15.64 -2.46 -14.21
C LEU A 41 -16.31 -3.78 -13.86
N SER A 42 -15.85 -4.88 -14.47
CA SER A 42 -16.17 -6.20 -13.94
C SER A 42 -15.62 -6.32 -12.50
N PRO A 43 -16.30 -7.05 -11.60
CA PRO A 43 -15.77 -7.29 -10.25
C PRO A 43 -14.35 -7.85 -10.26
N SER A 44 -14.00 -8.66 -11.26
CA SER A 44 -12.67 -9.23 -11.46
C SER A 44 -11.60 -8.18 -11.79
N TYR A 45 -11.91 -7.21 -12.66
CA TYR A 45 -10.97 -6.14 -12.99
C TYR A 45 -10.73 -5.24 -11.78
N LEU A 46 -11.81 -4.87 -11.07
CA LEU A 46 -11.69 -4.06 -9.86
C LEU A 46 -10.86 -4.76 -8.77
N ALA A 47 -11.04 -6.07 -8.58
CA ALA A 47 -10.22 -6.86 -7.66
C ALA A 47 -8.74 -6.86 -8.06
N THR A 48 -8.45 -6.94 -9.36
CA THR A 48 -7.09 -6.88 -9.91
C THR A 48 -6.46 -5.52 -9.66
N GLN A 49 -7.16 -4.43 -9.98
CA GLN A 49 -6.65 -3.08 -9.76
C GLN A 49 -6.40 -2.80 -8.28
N ARG A 50 -7.35 -3.15 -7.40
CA ARG A 50 -7.16 -3.00 -5.95
C ARG A 50 -5.97 -3.77 -5.43
N TYR A 51 -5.74 -4.99 -5.93
CA TYR A 51 -4.59 -5.79 -5.53
C TYR A 51 -3.28 -5.17 -6.01
N LEU A 52 -3.25 -4.62 -7.24
CA LEU A 52 -2.07 -3.90 -7.74
C LEU A 52 -1.79 -2.64 -6.93
N ASP A 53 -2.82 -1.84 -6.62
CA ASP A 53 -2.68 -0.65 -5.78
C ASP A 53 -2.14 -1.02 -4.39
N ALA A 54 -2.70 -2.06 -3.76
CA ALA A 54 -2.21 -2.57 -2.47
C ALA A 54 -0.76 -3.08 -2.57
N SER A 55 -0.39 -3.77 -3.65
CA SER A 55 0.99 -4.23 -3.87
C SER A 55 1.99 -3.09 -3.98
N GLY A 56 1.59 -1.96 -4.57
CA GLY A 56 2.40 -0.75 -4.64
C GLY A 56 2.65 -0.17 -3.24
N VAL A 57 1.60 -0.08 -2.42
CA VAL A 57 1.73 0.39 -1.02
C VAL A 57 2.67 -0.53 -0.23
N TRP A 58 2.51 -1.85 -0.33
CA TRP A 58 3.40 -2.77 0.39
C TRP A 58 4.85 -2.68 -0.10
N ALA A 59 5.10 -2.51 -1.40
CA ALA A 59 6.45 -2.32 -1.93
C ALA A 59 7.09 -1.02 -1.39
N GLU A 60 6.31 0.06 -1.27
CA GLU A 60 6.75 1.30 -0.65
C GLU A 60 7.07 1.11 0.84
N ASP A 61 6.24 0.38 1.57
CA ASP A 61 6.49 0.04 2.99
C ASP A 61 7.78 -0.78 3.16
N LEU A 62 8.05 -1.73 2.26
CA LEU A 62 9.32 -2.49 2.26
C LEU A 62 10.52 -1.58 1.99
N SER A 63 10.37 -0.59 1.11
CA SER A 63 11.42 0.40 0.83
C SER A 63 11.69 1.29 2.05
N ARG A 64 10.65 1.72 2.77
CA ARG A 64 10.81 2.47 4.02
C ARG A 64 11.50 1.65 5.10
N VAL A 65 11.19 0.36 5.20
CA VAL A 65 11.88 -0.56 6.12
C VAL A 65 13.35 -0.70 5.77
N ASP A 66 13.71 -0.69 4.48
CA ASP A 66 15.11 -0.65 4.05
C ASP A 66 15.83 0.58 4.59
N GLU A 67 15.24 1.76 4.40
CA GLU A 67 15.77 3.03 4.90
C GLU A 67 15.91 3.03 6.43
N ASP A 68 14.88 2.58 7.14
CA ASP A 68 14.88 2.49 8.61
C ASP A 68 16.00 1.55 9.12
N LEU A 69 16.24 0.42 8.44
CA LEU A 69 17.31 -0.51 8.80
C LEU A 69 18.70 0.04 8.50
N VAL A 70 18.86 0.82 7.43
CA VAL A 70 20.12 1.53 7.16
C VAL A 70 20.36 2.60 8.23
N ALA A 71 19.34 3.40 8.55
CA ALA A 71 19.42 4.41 9.60
C ALA A 71 19.76 3.82 10.97
N LEU A 72 19.26 2.62 11.28
CA LEU A 72 19.62 1.88 12.49
C LEU A 72 21.13 1.58 12.57
N LEU A 73 21.77 1.25 11.45
CA LEU A 73 23.21 0.97 11.39
C LEU A 73 24.08 2.22 11.52
N GLU A 74 23.58 3.37 11.06
CA GLU A 74 24.27 4.65 11.13
C GLU A 74 24.12 5.33 12.51
N ASN A 75 23.03 5.03 13.22
CA ASN A 75 22.71 5.62 14.50
C ASN A 75 23.66 5.11 15.59
N GLN A 76 24.64 5.91 16.01
CA GLN A 76 25.54 5.63 17.13
C GLN A 76 24.93 5.95 18.52
N GLY A 77 23.61 6.07 18.60
CA GLY A 77 22.86 6.37 19.84
C GLY A 77 22.95 5.27 20.90
N ASN A 78 22.19 5.43 21.99
CA ASN A 78 22.21 4.44 23.06
C ASN A 78 21.55 3.10 22.63
N ILE A 79 22.01 2.00 23.21
CA ILE A 79 21.54 0.63 22.93
C ILE A 79 20.02 0.48 23.11
N TYR A 80 19.44 1.16 24.09
CA TYR A 80 17.99 1.14 24.35
C TYR A 80 17.19 1.80 23.23
N SER A 81 17.63 2.95 22.72
CA SER A 81 17.00 3.62 21.57
C SER A 81 17.15 2.82 20.28
N GLN A 82 18.30 2.17 20.06
CA GLN A 82 18.48 1.24 18.94
C GLN A 82 17.54 0.03 19.05
N GLY A 83 17.38 -0.52 20.26
CA GLY A 83 16.47 -1.64 20.53
C GLY A 83 15.02 -1.30 20.23
N GLN A 84 14.54 -0.17 20.75
CA GLN A 84 13.16 0.29 20.46
C GLN A 84 12.93 0.51 18.97
N GLU A 85 13.90 1.10 18.28
CA GLU A 85 13.78 1.37 16.85
C GLU A 85 13.75 0.05 16.04
N ALA A 86 14.66 -0.88 16.34
CA ALA A 86 14.67 -2.19 15.71
C ALA A 86 13.38 -2.99 15.96
N GLU A 87 12.82 -2.91 17.17
CA GLU A 87 11.52 -3.53 17.51
C GLU A 87 10.35 -2.88 16.78
N ARG A 88 10.34 -1.56 16.66
CA ARG A 88 9.35 -0.80 15.88
C ARG A 88 9.35 -1.25 14.43
N VAL A 89 10.52 -1.27 13.80
CA VAL A 89 10.70 -1.68 12.40
C VAL A 89 10.28 -3.14 12.20
N PHE A 90 10.71 -4.04 13.08
CA PHE A 90 10.34 -5.45 12.99
C PHE A 90 8.82 -5.68 13.12
N THR A 91 8.17 -4.97 14.06
CA THR A 91 6.73 -5.10 14.30
C THR A 91 5.92 -4.53 13.14
N ALA A 92 6.32 -3.38 12.60
CA ALA A 92 5.69 -2.79 11.42
C ALA A 92 5.77 -3.74 10.22
N LEU A 93 6.96 -4.27 9.94
CA LEU A 93 7.15 -5.20 8.83
C LEU A 93 6.37 -6.52 9.02
N LEU A 94 6.25 -7.02 10.26
CA LEU A 94 5.44 -8.19 10.55
C LEU A 94 3.94 -7.95 10.26
N ALA A 95 3.45 -6.74 10.51
CA ALA A 95 2.09 -6.36 10.14
C ALA A 95 1.91 -6.37 8.61
N THR A 96 2.81 -5.73 7.86
CA THR A 96 2.82 -5.76 6.39
C THR A 96 2.86 -7.20 5.85
N SER A 97 3.72 -8.06 6.43
CA SER A 97 3.79 -9.48 6.05
C SER A 97 2.48 -10.22 6.22
N ARG A 98 1.75 -9.96 7.32
CA ARG A 98 0.45 -10.60 7.57
C ARG A 98 -0.59 -10.11 6.58
N GLU A 99 -0.58 -8.82 6.25
CA GLU A 99 -1.50 -8.23 5.29
C GLU A 99 -1.30 -8.82 3.88
N VAL A 100 -0.04 -8.94 3.44
CA VAL A 100 0.32 -9.59 2.16
C VAL A 100 -0.17 -11.04 2.10
N GLU A 101 0.01 -11.80 3.19
CA GLU A 101 -0.40 -13.22 3.24
C GLU A 101 -1.92 -13.42 3.33
N GLN A 102 -2.64 -12.49 3.98
CA GLN A 102 -4.10 -12.58 4.17
C GLN A 102 -4.90 -11.99 3.01
N THR A 103 -4.30 -11.14 2.18
CA THR A 103 -4.98 -10.55 1.04
C THR A 103 -5.03 -11.54 -0.11
N GLU A 104 -6.25 -11.95 -0.49
CA GLU A 104 -6.47 -12.85 -1.62
C GLU A 104 -6.05 -12.18 -2.93
N ALA A 105 -5.10 -12.81 -3.63
CA ALA A 105 -4.72 -12.38 -4.95
C ALA A 105 -5.67 -12.97 -6.00
N PRO A 106 -6.08 -12.19 -7.01
CA PRO A 106 -6.68 -12.74 -8.21
C PRO A 106 -5.77 -13.79 -8.84
N VAL A 107 -6.35 -14.84 -9.43
CA VAL A 107 -5.58 -15.97 -10.01
C VAL A 107 -4.52 -15.50 -11.03
N SER A 108 -4.85 -14.45 -11.79
CA SER A 108 -3.95 -13.79 -12.75
C SER A 108 -2.69 -13.18 -12.12
N LEU A 109 -2.70 -12.90 -10.81
CA LEU A 109 -1.62 -12.26 -10.05
C LEU A 109 -0.96 -13.19 -9.02
N SER A 110 -1.22 -14.50 -9.08
CA SER A 110 -0.62 -15.49 -8.16
C SER A 110 0.92 -15.46 -8.14
N SER A 111 1.56 -15.20 -9.28
CA SER A 111 3.03 -15.04 -9.36
C SER A 111 3.51 -13.77 -8.63
N LEU A 112 2.74 -12.68 -8.71
CA LEU A 112 3.02 -11.44 -8.00
C LEU A 112 2.88 -11.65 -6.49
N GLN A 113 1.79 -12.28 -6.04
CA GLN A 113 1.61 -12.64 -4.63
C GLN A 113 2.77 -13.48 -4.08
N SER A 114 3.19 -14.49 -4.83
CA SER A 114 4.33 -15.34 -4.43
C SER A 114 5.61 -14.51 -4.28
N SER A 115 5.84 -13.57 -5.20
CA SER A 115 7.02 -12.69 -5.18
C SER A 115 6.98 -11.70 -4.01
N LEU A 116 5.81 -11.13 -3.72
CA LEU A 116 5.59 -10.28 -2.54
C LEU A 116 5.90 -11.03 -1.25
N ILE A 117 5.33 -12.22 -1.07
CA ILE A 117 5.55 -13.05 0.13
C ILE A 117 7.03 -13.36 0.31
N GLU A 118 7.74 -13.73 -0.76
CA GLU A 118 9.19 -13.97 -0.69
C GLU A 118 10.00 -12.72 -0.33
N THR A 119 9.65 -11.58 -0.91
CA THR A 119 10.33 -10.30 -0.67
C THR A 119 10.14 -9.86 0.77
N THR A 120 8.90 -9.90 1.28
CA THR A 120 8.60 -9.54 2.67
C THR A 120 9.29 -10.48 3.66
N LYS A 121 9.40 -11.78 3.35
CA LYS A 121 10.18 -12.73 4.17
C LYS A 121 11.66 -12.40 4.21
N ALA A 122 12.23 -11.93 3.10
CA ALA A 122 13.64 -11.50 3.06
C ALA A 122 13.87 -10.24 3.90
N TYR A 123 12.98 -9.25 3.82
CA TYR A 123 13.02 -8.09 4.71
C TYR A 123 12.84 -8.48 6.18
N LEU A 124 11.97 -9.46 6.48
CA LEU A 124 11.78 -9.93 7.87
C LEU A 124 13.06 -10.56 8.42
N GLN A 125 13.78 -11.28 7.57
CA GLN A 125 15.09 -11.80 7.93
C GLN A 125 16.11 -10.68 8.18
N ALA A 126 16.10 -9.61 7.38
CA ALA A 126 16.95 -8.44 7.59
C ALA A 126 16.61 -7.71 8.91
N ALA A 127 15.32 -7.47 9.18
CA ALA A 127 14.85 -6.86 10.42
C ALA A 127 15.22 -7.70 11.66
N ARG A 128 15.18 -9.04 11.57
CA ARG A 128 15.70 -9.92 12.63
C ARG A 128 17.18 -9.73 12.89
N GLN A 129 17.99 -9.56 11.84
CA GLN A 129 19.40 -9.21 12.03
C GLN A 129 19.56 -7.82 12.66
N GLY A 130 18.67 -6.88 12.32
CA GLY A 130 18.61 -5.55 12.94
C GLY A 130 18.39 -5.61 14.45
N LEU A 131 17.47 -6.47 14.91
CA LEU A 131 17.26 -6.74 16.34
C LEU A 131 18.52 -7.30 17.02
N ILE A 132 19.21 -8.25 16.35
CA ILE A 132 20.46 -8.82 16.86
C ILE A 132 21.56 -7.75 16.94
N TYR A 133 21.64 -6.87 15.94
CA TYR A 133 22.56 -5.74 15.94
C TYR A 133 22.24 -4.74 17.06
N ALA A 134 20.97 -4.40 17.27
CA ALA A 134 20.57 -3.50 18.36
C ALA A 134 20.90 -4.06 19.74
N GLY A 135 20.83 -5.38 19.93
CA GLY A 135 21.27 -6.04 21.17
C GLY A 135 22.79 -6.12 21.34
N ALA A 136 23.54 -6.08 20.24
CA ALA A 136 25.01 -6.12 20.24
C ALA A 136 25.58 -5.47 18.96
N SER A 137 25.90 -4.18 19.03
CA SER A 137 26.31 -3.35 17.88
C SER A 137 27.74 -3.61 17.41
N THR A 138 28.03 -4.86 17.05
CA THR A 138 29.34 -5.31 16.57
C THR A 138 29.42 -5.25 15.05
N GLU A 139 30.63 -5.14 14.51
CA GLU A 139 30.88 -5.13 13.06
C GLU A 139 30.43 -6.43 12.36
N LYS A 140 30.44 -7.55 13.09
CA LYS A 140 29.92 -8.84 12.59
C LYS A 140 28.41 -8.76 12.37
N ASN A 141 27.69 -8.18 13.31
CA ASN A 141 26.23 -8.08 13.27
C ASN A 141 25.77 -7.03 12.24
N SER A 142 26.48 -5.90 12.11
CA SER A 142 26.17 -4.92 11.06
C SER A 142 26.36 -5.52 9.66
N ARG A 143 27.43 -6.28 9.43
CA ARG A 143 27.64 -7.02 8.17
C ARG A 143 26.53 -8.05 7.89
N ALA A 144 25.99 -8.69 8.93
CA ALA A 144 24.87 -9.62 8.77
C ALA A 144 23.58 -8.91 8.35
N VAL A 145 23.30 -7.71 8.89
CA VAL A 145 22.19 -6.85 8.46
C VAL A 145 22.36 -6.44 6.99
N LEU A 146 23.52 -5.89 6.62
CA LEU A 146 23.79 -5.43 5.26
C LEU A 146 23.64 -6.55 4.23
N LYS A 147 24.16 -7.76 4.53
CA LYS A 147 24.01 -8.93 3.64
C LYS A 147 22.54 -9.36 3.49
N ALA A 148 21.76 -9.29 4.57
CA ALA A 148 20.35 -9.63 4.52
C ALA A 148 19.55 -8.58 3.73
N LEU A 149 19.88 -7.29 3.89
CA LEU A 149 19.30 -6.19 3.12
C LEU A 149 19.61 -6.31 1.63
N GLU A 150 20.85 -6.64 1.24
CA GLU A 150 21.23 -6.84 -0.16
C GLU A 150 20.37 -7.92 -0.85
N ASN A 151 20.15 -9.04 -0.16
CA ASN A 151 19.25 -10.10 -0.65
C ASN A 151 17.80 -9.62 -0.75
N ALA A 152 17.32 -8.84 0.22
CA ALA A 152 15.96 -8.30 0.23
C ALA A 152 15.73 -7.30 -0.91
N ARG A 153 16.69 -6.39 -1.15
CA ARG A 153 16.68 -5.43 -2.27
C ARG A 153 16.65 -6.12 -3.62
N THR A 154 17.44 -7.18 -3.80
CA THR A 154 17.41 -7.96 -5.04
C THR A 154 16.01 -8.51 -5.34
N LYS A 155 15.31 -8.98 -4.30
CA LYS A 155 13.92 -9.46 -4.44
C LYS A 155 12.93 -8.32 -4.69
N LEU A 156 13.15 -7.16 -4.08
CA LEU A 156 12.34 -5.96 -4.32
C LEU A 156 12.47 -5.47 -5.77
N ASP A 157 13.70 -5.41 -6.30
CA ASP A 157 13.96 -5.05 -7.70
C ASP A 157 13.27 -6.02 -8.68
N GLU A 158 13.26 -7.31 -8.35
CA GLU A 158 12.53 -8.33 -9.13
C GLU A 158 11.02 -8.15 -9.04
N LEU A 159 10.51 -7.74 -7.88
CA LEU A 159 9.10 -7.47 -7.65
C LEU A 159 8.63 -6.23 -8.43
N GLU A 160 9.39 -5.14 -8.39
CA GLU A 160 9.09 -3.89 -9.10
C GLU A 160 9.02 -4.06 -10.62
N LYS A 161 9.91 -4.90 -11.17
CA LYS A 161 9.87 -5.28 -12.59
C LYS A 161 8.60 -6.02 -12.98
N LYS A 162 7.92 -6.68 -12.01
CA LYS A 162 6.67 -7.41 -12.24
C LYS A 162 5.43 -6.53 -12.02
N THR A 163 5.52 -5.50 -11.19
CA THR A 163 4.41 -4.57 -10.93
C THR A 163 4.34 -3.43 -11.96
N CYS A 164 5.43 -3.10 -12.64
CA CYS A 164 5.46 -2.10 -13.71
C CYS A 164 5.04 -2.71 -15.06
N PRO A 165 3.83 -2.42 -15.60
CA PRO A 165 3.46 -2.90 -16.93
C PRO A 165 4.33 -2.21 -18.00
N PRO A 166 4.75 -2.90 -19.07
CA PRO A 166 5.19 -2.21 -20.27
C PRO A 166 4.02 -1.33 -20.73
N GLY A 167 4.29 -0.04 -20.92
CA GLY A 167 3.27 0.98 -21.19
C GLY A 167 2.18 0.49 -22.14
N ILE A 168 0.94 0.59 -21.65
CA ILE A 168 -0.26 0.61 -22.49
C ILE A 168 -0.45 2.04 -22.95
#